data_AF-A0A482XZH0-F1
#
_entry.id   AF-A0A482XZH0-F1
#
_cell.length_a   1.000
_cell.length_b   1.000
_cell.length_c   1.000
_cell.angle_alpha   90.00
_cell.angle_beta   90.00
_cell.angle_gamma   90.00
#
_symmetry.space_group_name_H-M   'P 1'
#
loop_
_entity.id
_entity.type
_entity.pdbx_description
1 polymer ?
#
loop_
_entity_poly.entity_id
_entity_poly.type
_entity_poly.pdbx_seq_one_letter_code
_entity_poly.pdbx_strand_id
1 'polypeptide(L)'
;MGTGNATATVTRWSRAFVAVGIGFFVAWQVAVAVDVGRAATVPLGVFGFVLHVVFGKAYTLVPSYFARELAGPRAPAIHLPLASFGALGAFAVGTGIAPAIVALASAASWLAGSLVFVGTLCWTVRDNPTGRETGTGETDAHRRRADRIANAAVPFVLAYLTVGSALPLAAALGREPSVLPASGPATTHLLAAGTVALLVFAIGFRLLPRLLVASVHPLLVSVVVAAGIAGPALLAADFRGGALFRVGAALQATALVGFAVAVLDLARQSDRRRVGGRAIIAAAGCGALIAVLGLCFAFAPAAGLPAAAFDAHYRLAVGGFLGLTIVGVTYRFYPPAVASAPGIGDRTASASVAALVAGLGLEVAGLLAAVPSLVGPGRWLSVVGALLYAAVLWTVFFERADWTG
;
A
#
# COMPACT_ATOMS: atom_id res chain seq x y z
N MET A 1 -18.22 1.63 -31.12
CA MET A 1 -18.59 0.32 -30.54
C MET A 1 -17.42 -0.45 -29.88
N GLY A 2 -16.30 0.20 -29.47
CA GLY A 2 -15.12 -0.50 -28.89
C GLY A 2 -14.83 -0.27 -27.40
N THR A 3 -15.56 0.62 -26.71
CA THR A 3 -15.23 1.06 -25.35
C THR A 3 -15.72 0.11 -24.24
N GLY A 4 -16.85 -0.57 -24.44
CA GLY A 4 -17.41 -1.53 -23.47
C GLY A 4 -16.46 -2.69 -23.15
N ASN A 5 -15.78 -3.23 -24.16
CA ASN A 5 -14.83 -4.34 -24.01
C ASN A 5 -13.55 -3.90 -23.26
N ALA A 6 -13.09 -2.67 -23.45
CA ALA A 6 -11.90 -2.14 -22.80
C ALA A 6 -12.12 -1.97 -21.29
N THR A 7 -13.20 -1.30 -20.88
CA THR A 7 -13.53 -1.08 -19.47
C THR A 7 -13.80 -2.38 -18.73
N ALA A 8 -14.51 -3.33 -19.36
CA ALA A 8 -14.73 -4.66 -18.81
C ALA A 8 -13.41 -5.42 -18.61
N THR A 9 -12.49 -5.34 -19.58
CA THR A 9 -11.17 -5.96 -19.50
C THR A 9 -10.36 -5.39 -18.33
N VAL A 10 -10.27 -4.07 -18.21
CA VAL A 10 -9.53 -3.42 -17.10
C VAL A 10 -10.14 -3.79 -15.75
N THR A 11 -11.47 -3.78 -15.64
CA THR A 11 -12.17 -4.14 -14.41
C THR A 11 -11.92 -5.60 -14.00
N ARG A 12 -11.96 -6.53 -14.96
CA ARG A 12 -11.67 -7.95 -14.71
C ARG A 12 -10.28 -8.14 -14.13
N TRP A 13 -9.26 -7.59 -14.78
CA TRP A 13 -7.88 -7.77 -14.32
C TRP A 13 -7.54 -6.94 -13.07
N SER A 14 -8.19 -5.78 -12.89
CA SER A 14 -8.14 -5.02 -11.63
C SER A 14 -8.63 -5.87 -10.46
N ARG A 15 -9.77 -6.58 -10.62
CA ARG A 15 -10.26 -7.53 -9.61
C ARG A 15 -9.30 -8.70 -9.39
N ALA A 16 -8.71 -9.25 -10.46
CA ALA A 16 -7.74 -10.34 -10.34
C ALA A 16 -6.50 -9.93 -9.51
N PHE A 17 -5.94 -8.74 -9.75
CA PHE A 17 -4.86 -8.18 -8.94
C PHE A 17 -5.23 -8.07 -7.46
N VAL A 18 -6.43 -7.56 -7.16
CA VAL A 18 -6.90 -7.44 -5.78
C VAL A 18 -7.07 -8.83 -5.15
N ALA A 19 -7.66 -9.79 -5.86
CA ALA A 19 -7.86 -11.15 -5.38
C ALA A 19 -6.54 -11.87 -5.08
N VAL A 20 -5.55 -11.75 -5.97
CA VAL A 20 -4.19 -12.30 -5.78
C VAL A 20 -3.50 -11.61 -4.61
N GLY A 21 -3.58 -10.28 -4.51
CA GLY A 21 -3.01 -9.54 -3.38
C GLY A 21 -3.60 -9.96 -2.03
N ILE A 22 -4.90 -10.24 -1.96
CA ILE A 22 -5.57 -10.80 -0.77
C ILE A 22 -4.99 -12.18 -0.41
N GLY A 23 -4.72 -13.03 -1.40
CA GLY A 23 -4.05 -14.32 -1.17
C GLY A 23 -2.65 -14.13 -0.57
N PHE A 24 -1.85 -13.21 -1.11
CA PHE A 24 -0.56 -12.84 -0.53
C PHE A 24 -0.68 -12.24 0.88
N PHE A 25 -1.75 -11.52 1.19
CA PHE A 25 -1.98 -11.00 2.55
C PHE A 25 -2.15 -12.12 3.56
N VAL A 26 -2.95 -13.13 3.22
CA VAL A 26 -3.13 -14.33 4.04
C VAL A 26 -1.78 -15.05 4.19
N ALA A 27 -1.08 -15.31 3.09
CA ALA A 27 0.24 -15.95 3.12
C ALA A 27 1.25 -15.17 3.98
N TRP A 28 1.24 -13.84 3.90
CA TRP A 28 2.08 -12.97 4.71
C TRP A 28 1.78 -13.09 6.20
N GLN A 29 0.50 -13.05 6.59
CA GLN A 29 0.12 -13.17 8.01
C GLN A 29 0.48 -14.56 8.55
N VAL A 30 0.27 -15.62 7.77
CA VAL A 30 0.68 -16.99 8.15
C VAL A 30 2.19 -17.08 8.30
N ALA A 31 2.96 -16.56 7.35
CA ALA A 31 4.42 -16.56 7.41
C ALA A 31 4.94 -15.82 8.67
N VAL A 32 4.35 -14.68 9.02
CA VAL A 32 4.68 -13.99 10.28
C VAL A 32 4.26 -14.81 11.51
N ALA A 33 3.09 -15.45 11.49
CA ALA A 33 2.60 -16.26 12.61
C ALA A 33 3.48 -17.49 12.90
N VAL A 34 4.09 -18.08 11.88
CA VAL A 34 5.05 -19.19 12.01
C VAL A 34 6.52 -18.72 12.07
N ASP A 35 6.72 -17.43 12.35
CA ASP A 35 8.03 -16.81 12.60
C ASP A 35 9.03 -16.88 11.43
N VAL A 36 8.53 -16.84 10.19
CA VAL A 36 9.40 -16.68 9.02
C VAL A 36 10.11 -15.32 9.10
N GLY A 37 11.42 -15.33 8.81
CA GLY A 37 12.26 -14.14 8.87
C GLY A 37 11.80 -12.98 7.97
N ARG A 38 12.07 -11.75 8.44
CA ARG A 38 11.64 -10.50 7.79
C ARG A 38 12.06 -10.38 6.33
N ALA A 39 13.23 -10.91 5.97
CA ALA A 39 13.74 -10.91 4.60
C ALA A 39 12.79 -11.59 3.61
N ALA A 40 12.06 -12.63 4.05
CA ALA A 40 11.05 -13.31 3.24
C ALA A 40 9.67 -12.66 3.39
N THR A 41 9.27 -12.27 4.60
CA THR A 41 7.91 -11.73 4.81
C THR A 41 7.71 -10.35 4.20
N VAL A 42 8.75 -9.52 4.05
CA VAL A 42 8.66 -8.21 3.39
C VAL A 42 8.19 -8.34 1.93
N PRO A 43 8.79 -9.19 1.08
CA PRO A 43 8.25 -9.51 -0.25
C PRO A 43 6.77 -9.88 -0.26
N LEU A 44 6.32 -10.80 0.62
CA LEU A 44 4.90 -11.19 0.65
C LEU A 44 3.98 -10.00 1.00
N GLY A 45 4.33 -9.23 2.03
CA GLY A 45 3.52 -8.11 2.50
C GLY A 45 3.52 -6.91 1.56
N VAL A 46 4.71 -6.47 1.12
CA VAL A 46 4.86 -5.25 0.31
C VAL A 46 4.63 -5.55 -1.18
N PHE A 47 5.30 -6.56 -1.73
CA PHE A 47 5.23 -6.84 -3.17
C PHE A 47 3.95 -7.61 -3.45
N GLY A 48 3.79 -8.75 -2.78
CA GLY A 48 2.68 -9.68 -2.97
C GLY A 48 1.32 -9.09 -2.62
N PHE A 49 1.16 -8.48 -1.45
CA PHE A 49 -0.13 -7.93 -1.04
C PHE A 49 -0.32 -6.48 -1.46
N VAL A 50 0.44 -5.58 -0.85
CA VAL A 50 0.19 -4.14 -0.93
C VAL A 50 0.29 -3.63 -2.37
N LEU A 51 1.40 -3.92 -3.05
CA LEU A 51 1.62 -3.45 -4.42
C LEU A 51 0.69 -4.14 -5.42
N HIS A 52 0.34 -5.42 -5.26
CA HIS A 52 -0.64 -6.06 -6.16
C HIS A 52 -2.01 -5.37 -6.08
N VAL A 53 -2.52 -5.10 -4.87
CA VAL A 53 -3.81 -4.40 -4.73
C VAL A 53 -3.72 -2.98 -5.29
N VAL A 54 -2.63 -2.28 -4.99
CA VAL A 54 -2.36 -0.93 -5.51
C VAL A 54 -2.32 -0.92 -7.04
N PHE A 55 -1.58 -1.84 -7.68
CA PHE A 55 -1.50 -1.94 -9.14
C PHE A 55 -2.88 -2.15 -9.75
N GLY A 56 -3.64 -3.11 -9.22
CA GLY A 56 -5.00 -3.38 -9.66
C GLY A 56 -5.90 -2.15 -9.62
N LYS A 57 -5.84 -1.38 -8.54
CA LYS A 57 -6.66 -0.15 -8.39
C LYS A 57 -6.12 1.05 -9.15
N ALA A 58 -4.81 1.18 -9.28
CA ALA A 58 -4.20 2.32 -9.96
C ALA A 58 -4.52 2.31 -11.46
N TYR A 59 -4.65 1.13 -12.10
CA TYR A 59 -5.08 1.02 -13.50
C TYR A 59 -6.46 1.63 -13.79
N THR A 60 -7.34 1.74 -12.79
CA THR A 60 -8.65 2.38 -12.95
C THR A 60 -8.68 3.80 -12.38
N LEU A 61 -8.07 4.00 -11.21
CA LEU A 61 -8.11 5.28 -10.51
C LEU A 61 -7.20 6.33 -11.14
N VAL A 62 -5.94 6.01 -11.43
CA VAL A 62 -4.97 7.00 -11.94
C VAL A 62 -5.43 7.61 -13.26
N PRO A 63 -5.86 6.85 -14.29
CA PRO A 63 -6.38 7.47 -15.51
C PRO A 63 -7.56 8.41 -15.24
N SER A 64 -8.55 7.97 -14.46
CA SER A 64 -9.72 8.80 -14.11
C SER A 64 -9.33 10.10 -13.41
N TYR A 65 -8.26 10.03 -12.61
CA TYR A 65 -7.71 11.14 -11.86
C TYR A 65 -7.03 12.18 -12.74
N PHE A 66 -6.64 11.79 -13.94
CA PHE A 66 -6.05 12.68 -14.92
C PHE A 66 -7.04 13.02 -16.05
N ALA A 67 -8.34 12.74 -15.86
CA ALA A 67 -9.36 12.86 -16.90
C ALA A 67 -9.00 12.08 -18.18
N ARG A 68 -8.45 10.87 -18.02
CA ARG A 68 -8.03 9.99 -19.12
C ARG A 68 -8.62 8.60 -18.98
N GLU A 69 -8.71 7.91 -20.11
CA GLU A 69 -8.97 6.49 -20.17
C GLU A 69 -7.64 5.72 -20.28
N LEU A 70 -7.59 4.53 -19.71
CA LEU A 70 -6.37 3.71 -19.76
C LEU A 70 -6.03 3.35 -21.20
N ALA A 71 -4.83 3.72 -21.65
CA ALA A 71 -4.42 3.54 -23.04
C ALA A 71 -4.20 2.06 -23.43
N GLY A 72 -3.84 1.20 -22.47
CA GLY A 72 -3.56 -0.23 -22.69
C GLY A 72 -4.44 -1.15 -21.83
N PRO A 73 -5.67 -1.50 -22.25
CA PRO A 73 -6.59 -2.30 -21.43
C PRO A 73 -6.09 -3.69 -21.04
N ARG A 74 -5.16 -4.27 -21.83
CA ARG A 74 -4.55 -5.58 -21.58
C ARG A 74 -3.26 -5.53 -20.75
N ALA A 75 -2.71 -4.34 -20.48
CA ALA A 75 -1.49 -4.21 -19.67
C ALA A 75 -1.60 -4.90 -18.29
N PRO A 76 -2.74 -4.84 -17.56
CA PRO A 76 -2.90 -5.57 -16.31
C PRO A 76 -2.76 -7.10 -16.46
N ALA A 77 -3.20 -7.66 -17.60
CA ALA A 77 -3.13 -9.10 -17.86
C ALA A 77 -1.68 -9.60 -18.00
N ILE A 78 -0.80 -8.76 -18.55
CA ILE A 78 0.63 -9.05 -18.71
C ILE A 78 1.38 -8.78 -17.40
N HIS A 79 1.04 -7.69 -16.72
CA HIS A 79 1.69 -7.29 -15.49
C HIS A 79 1.47 -8.28 -14.34
N LEU A 80 0.24 -8.79 -14.17
CA LEU A 80 -0.11 -9.65 -13.03
C LEU A 80 0.81 -10.87 -12.87
N PRO A 81 1.03 -11.72 -13.89
CA PRO A 81 1.92 -12.88 -13.74
C PRO A 81 3.37 -12.44 -13.45
N LEU A 82 3.88 -11.40 -14.12
CA LEU A 82 5.24 -10.89 -13.90
C LEU A 82 5.47 -10.42 -12.45
N ALA A 83 4.52 -9.66 -11.91
CA ALA A 83 4.57 -9.20 -10.53
C ALA A 83 4.42 -10.38 -9.54
N SER A 84 3.56 -11.35 -9.85
CA SER A 84 3.33 -12.53 -8.99
C SER A 84 4.57 -13.41 -8.91
N PHE A 85 5.20 -13.72 -10.05
CA PHE A 85 6.47 -14.46 -10.09
C PHE A 85 7.60 -13.70 -9.39
N GLY A 86 7.66 -12.38 -9.59
CA GLY A 86 8.62 -11.53 -8.89
C GLY A 86 8.46 -11.58 -7.37
N ALA A 87 7.23 -11.46 -6.85
CA ALA A 87 6.94 -11.50 -5.43
C ALA A 87 7.22 -12.88 -4.80
N LEU A 88 6.79 -13.98 -5.45
CA LEU A 88 7.03 -15.35 -4.98
C LEU A 88 8.53 -15.70 -4.98
N GLY A 89 9.24 -15.34 -6.05
CA GLY A 89 10.68 -15.57 -6.14
C GLY A 89 11.45 -14.73 -5.11
N ALA A 90 11.07 -13.47 -4.89
CA ALA A 90 11.66 -12.64 -3.85
C ALA A 90 11.41 -13.20 -2.44
N PHE A 91 10.22 -13.78 -2.18
CA PHE A 91 9.96 -14.53 -0.94
C PHE A 91 10.90 -15.73 -0.80
N ALA A 92 11.04 -16.57 -1.84
CA ALA A 92 11.91 -17.75 -1.82
C ALA A 92 13.40 -17.39 -1.67
N VAL A 93 13.83 -16.26 -2.20
CA VAL A 93 15.19 -15.71 -1.98
C VAL A 93 15.33 -15.28 -0.53
N GLY A 94 14.33 -14.58 0.02
CA GLY A 94 14.33 -14.13 1.41
C GLY A 94 14.33 -15.25 2.45
N THR A 95 13.89 -16.46 2.10
CA THR A 95 14.01 -17.64 2.99
C THR A 95 15.38 -18.31 2.92
N GLY A 96 16.25 -17.91 1.98
CA GLY A 96 17.59 -18.48 1.81
C GLY A 96 17.64 -19.83 1.10
N ILE A 97 16.50 -20.35 0.61
CA ILE A 97 16.43 -21.66 -0.07
C ILE A 97 16.64 -21.57 -1.59
N ALA A 98 16.55 -20.37 -2.16
CA ALA A 98 16.55 -20.19 -3.60
C ALA A 98 17.97 -19.95 -4.16
N PRO A 99 18.34 -20.59 -5.29
CA PRO A 99 19.62 -20.34 -5.95
C PRO A 99 19.67 -18.95 -6.61
N ALA A 100 20.87 -18.46 -6.92
CA ALA A 100 21.10 -17.12 -7.49
C ALA A 100 20.28 -16.84 -8.78
N ILE A 101 20.03 -17.88 -9.59
CA ILE A 101 19.20 -17.74 -10.80
C ILE A 101 17.75 -17.35 -10.49
N VAL A 102 17.20 -17.80 -9.35
CA VAL A 102 15.86 -17.41 -8.90
C VAL A 102 15.87 -15.95 -8.41
N ALA A 103 16.95 -15.49 -7.76
CA ALA A 103 17.10 -14.09 -7.39
C ALA A 103 17.10 -13.18 -8.61
N LEU A 104 17.89 -13.52 -9.63
CA LEU A 104 17.93 -12.77 -10.89
C LEU A 104 16.58 -12.80 -11.62
N ALA A 105 16.00 -13.98 -11.83
CA ALA A 105 14.74 -14.14 -12.56
C ALA A 105 13.58 -13.42 -11.86
N SER A 106 13.50 -13.51 -10.53
CA SER A 106 12.45 -12.84 -9.75
C SER A 106 12.58 -11.32 -9.80
N ALA A 107 13.79 -10.78 -9.63
CA ALA A 107 14.04 -9.34 -9.73
C ALA A 107 13.76 -8.81 -11.15
N ALA A 108 14.18 -9.55 -12.18
CA ALA A 108 13.90 -9.20 -13.58
C ALA A 108 12.40 -9.23 -13.89
N SER A 109 11.68 -10.27 -13.44
CA SER A 109 10.23 -10.38 -13.60
C SER A 109 9.49 -9.24 -12.89
N TRP A 110 9.89 -8.93 -11.65
CA TRP A 110 9.33 -7.82 -10.89
C TRP A 110 9.53 -6.46 -11.57
N LEU A 111 10.75 -6.19 -12.04
CA LEU A 111 11.05 -4.96 -12.77
C LEU A 111 10.27 -4.89 -14.09
N ALA A 112 10.24 -5.97 -14.87
CA ALA A 112 9.48 -6.01 -16.13
C ALA A 112 7.99 -5.72 -15.91
N GLY A 113 7.38 -6.32 -14.89
CA GLY A 113 6.01 -6.02 -14.49
C GLY A 113 5.82 -4.54 -14.12
N SER A 114 6.73 -4.01 -13.29
CA SER A 114 6.72 -2.60 -12.89
C SER A 114 6.84 -1.65 -14.10
N LEU A 115 7.68 -1.98 -15.08
CA LEU A 115 7.84 -1.20 -16.32
C LEU A 115 6.60 -1.26 -17.22
N VAL A 116 5.92 -2.41 -17.30
CA VAL A 116 4.61 -2.50 -17.99
C VAL A 116 3.60 -1.55 -17.34
N PHE A 117 3.54 -1.53 -16.01
CA PHE A 117 2.67 -0.63 -15.25
C PHE A 117 3.00 0.85 -15.47
N VAL A 118 4.26 1.23 -15.21
CA VAL A 118 4.74 2.62 -15.33
C VAL A 118 4.59 3.10 -16.77
N GLY A 119 5.05 2.32 -17.74
CA GLY A 119 4.94 2.65 -19.16
C GLY A 119 3.49 2.87 -19.59
N THR A 120 2.57 2.00 -19.16
CA THR A 120 1.14 2.16 -19.47
C THR A 120 0.55 3.44 -18.86
N LEU A 121 0.87 3.73 -17.59
CA LEU A 121 0.35 4.93 -16.93
C LEU A 121 0.96 6.21 -17.50
N CYS A 122 2.28 6.26 -17.69
CA CYS A 122 2.96 7.40 -18.33
C CYS A 122 2.39 7.65 -19.73
N TRP A 123 2.19 6.60 -20.52
CA TRP A 123 1.56 6.73 -21.83
C TRP A 123 0.12 7.23 -21.72
N THR A 124 -0.64 6.77 -20.72
CA THR A 124 -2.03 7.19 -20.48
C THR A 124 -2.16 8.67 -20.13
N VAL A 125 -1.23 9.22 -19.33
CA VAL A 125 -1.28 10.61 -18.86
C VAL A 125 -0.36 11.57 -19.62
N ARG A 126 0.19 11.13 -20.77
CA ARG A 126 1.26 11.84 -21.51
C ARG A 126 0.91 13.27 -21.94
N ASP A 127 -0.37 13.54 -22.17
CA ASP A 127 -0.91 14.84 -22.58
C ASP A 127 -1.44 15.68 -21.41
N ASN A 128 -1.43 15.14 -20.18
CA ASN A 128 -1.76 15.84 -18.94
C ASN A 128 -0.77 15.49 -17.80
N PRO A 129 0.55 15.60 -18.01
CA PRO A 129 1.55 15.09 -17.06
C PRO A 129 1.52 15.80 -15.71
N THR A 130 1.01 17.03 -15.67
CA THR A 130 0.87 17.85 -14.45
C THR A 130 -0.46 17.63 -13.73
N GLY A 131 -1.39 16.88 -14.31
CA GLY A 131 -2.71 16.62 -13.73
C GLY A 131 -3.58 17.87 -13.58
N ARG A 132 -3.41 18.87 -14.46
CA ARG A 132 -4.22 20.10 -14.47
C ARG A 132 -5.70 19.79 -14.69
N GLU A 133 -5.97 18.85 -15.59
CA GLU A 133 -7.29 18.25 -15.77
C GLU A 133 -7.45 17.09 -14.79
N THR A 134 -8.34 17.23 -13.80
CA THR A 134 -8.43 16.28 -12.69
C THR A 134 -9.55 15.27 -12.82
N GLY A 135 -10.42 15.39 -13.84
CA GLY A 135 -11.64 14.59 -13.96
C GLY A 135 -12.71 14.95 -12.91
N THR A 136 -12.54 16.08 -12.23
CA THR A 136 -13.47 16.57 -11.20
C THR A 136 -14.59 17.37 -11.88
N GLY A 137 -15.84 16.90 -11.74
CA GLY A 137 -17.02 17.57 -12.27
C GLY A 137 -17.35 18.88 -11.55
N GLU A 138 -18.23 19.69 -12.14
CA GLU A 138 -18.58 21.02 -11.62
C GLU A 138 -19.22 20.98 -10.22
N THR A 139 -19.98 19.93 -9.90
CA THR A 139 -20.57 19.74 -8.56
C THR A 139 -19.51 19.57 -7.46
N ASP A 140 -18.30 19.15 -7.82
CA ASP A 140 -17.14 18.99 -6.93
C ASP A 140 -16.05 20.05 -7.19
N ALA A 141 -16.38 21.17 -7.85
CA ALA A 141 -15.44 22.21 -8.26
C ALA A 141 -14.54 22.72 -7.12
N HIS A 142 -15.07 22.77 -5.89
CA HIS A 142 -14.36 23.20 -4.69
C HIS A 142 -13.17 22.28 -4.32
N ARG A 143 -13.13 21.03 -4.83
CA ARG A 143 -12.07 20.04 -4.56
C ARG A 143 -10.91 20.11 -5.55
N ARG A 144 -11.11 20.77 -6.70
CA ARG A 144 -10.13 20.82 -7.83
C ARG A 144 -8.72 21.22 -7.40
N ARG A 145 -8.58 22.13 -6.44
CA ARG A 145 -7.26 22.56 -5.95
C ARG A 145 -6.54 21.43 -5.23
N ALA A 146 -7.21 20.76 -4.30
CA ALA A 146 -6.66 19.62 -3.57
C ALA A 146 -6.34 18.46 -4.52
N ASP A 147 -7.23 18.18 -5.49
CA ASP A 147 -7.01 17.11 -6.47
C ASP A 147 -5.76 17.36 -7.35
N ARG A 148 -5.53 18.61 -7.79
CA ARG A 148 -4.32 18.98 -8.55
C ARG A 148 -3.04 18.78 -7.72
N ILE A 149 -3.05 19.18 -6.45
CA ILE A 149 -1.92 18.99 -5.54
C ILE A 149 -1.64 17.50 -5.35
N ALA A 150 -2.68 16.70 -5.14
CA ALA A 150 -2.55 15.25 -5.01
C ALA A 150 -2.01 14.58 -6.29
N ASN A 151 -2.47 15.01 -7.47
CA ASN A 151 -1.98 14.49 -8.75
C ASN A 151 -0.49 14.75 -8.98
N ALA A 152 0.05 15.87 -8.46
CA ALA A 152 1.46 16.20 -8.59
C ALA A 152 2.39 15.17 -7.93
N ALA A 153 1.89 14.33 -7.03
CA ALA A 153 2.64 13.24 -6.41
C ALA A 153 2.86 12.04 -7.35
N VAL A 154 1.98 11.82 -8.32
CA VAL A 154 1.96 10.58 -9.13
C VAL A 154 3.25 10.37 -9.92
N PRO A 155 3.86 11.38 -10.58
CA PRO A 155 5.16 11.20 -11.23
C PRO A 155 6.25 10.70 -10.27
N PHE A 156 6.27 11.19 -9.03
CA PHE A 156 7.23 10.76 -8.01
C PHE A 156 6.96 9.33 -7.54
N VAL A 157 5.69 8.94 -7.38
CA VAL A 157 5.31 7.54 -7.11
C VAL A 157 5.86 6.61 -8.21
N LEU A 158 5.70 6.98 -9.49
CA LEU A 158 6.19 6.17 -10.61
C LEU A 158 7.73 6.13 -10.66
N ALA A 159 8.39 7.23 -10.30
CA ALA A 159 9.85 7.28 -10.20
C ALA A 159 10.36 6.37 -9.06
N TYR A 160 9.78 6.46 -7.86
CA TYR A 160 10.13 5.60 -6.74
C TYR A 160 9.89 4.12 -7.02
N LEU A 161 8.79 3.79 -7.71
CA LEU A 161 8.54 2.43 -8.14
C LEU A 161 9.62 1.94 -9.10
N THR A 162 9.93 2.72 -10.13
CA THR A 162 10.96 2.34 -11.12
C THR A 162 12.32 2.14 -10.45
N VAL A 163 12.77 3.08 -9.64
CA VAL A 163 14.06 3.00 -8.94
C VAL A 163 14.05 1.84 -7.94
N GLY A 164 13.05 1.77 -7.07
CA GLY A 164 12.92 0.71 -6.06
C GLY A 164 12.82 -0.70 -6.67
N SER A 165 12.20 -0.85 -7.83
CA SER A 165 12.11 -2.13 -8.56
C SER A 165 13.40 -2.47 -9.32
N ALA A 166 14.22 -1.48 -9.70
CA ALA A 166 15.48 -1.71 -10.40
C ALA A 166 16.62 -2.12 -9.46
N LEU A 167 16.62 -1.64 -8.21
CA LEU A 167 17.68 -1.91 -7.23
C LEU A 167 17.90 -3.42 -6.96
N PRO A 168 16.87 -4.25 -6.72
CA PRO A 168 17.07 -5.69 -6.53
C PRO A 168 17.70 -6.39 -7.75
N LEU A 169 17.37 -5.93 -8.96
CA LEU A 169 17.96 -6.48 -10.18
C LEU A 169 19.43 -6.06 -10.30
N ALA A 170 19.74 -4.80 -9.97
CA ALA A 170 21.10 -4.30 -9.94
C ALA A 170 21.97 -5.08 -8.93
N ALA A 171 21.44 -5.36 -7.73
CA ALA A 171 22.07 -6.21 -6.73
C ALA A 171 22.31 -7.64 -7.25
N ALA A 172 21.31 -8.26 -7.87
CA ALA A 172 21.42 -9.61 -8.44
C ALA A 172 22.47 -9.71 -9.58
N LEU A 173 22.76 -8.59 -10.24
CA LEU A 173 23.79 -8.47 -11.28
C LEU A 173 25.17 -8.02 -10.73
N GLY A 174 25.30 -7.81 -9.42
CA GLY A 174 26.54 -7.29 -8.82
C GLY A 174 26.86 -5.84 -9.17
N ARG A 175 25.85 -5.02 -9.50
CA ARG A 175 25.97 -3.61 -9.91
C ARG A 175 25.32 -2.68 -8.91
N GLU A 176 25.89 -2.56 -7.71
CA GLU A 176 25.32 -1.69 -6.68
C GLU A 176 25.61 -0.19 -6.98
N PRO A 177 24.58 0.68 -7.01
CA PRO A 177 24.81 2.11 -7.11
C PRO A 177 25.54 2.64 -5.87
N SER A 178 26.47 3.58 -6.06
CA SER A 178 27.26 4.14 -4.96
C SER A 178 26.45 4.98 -3.96
N VAL A 179 25.30 5.51 -4.38
CA VAL A 179 24.50 6.48 -3.61
C VAL A 179 23.28 5.85 -2.93
N LEU A 180 22.83 4.68 -3.39
CA LEU A 180 21.64 4.01 -2.88
C LEU A 180 21.95 2.53 -2.64
N PRO A 181 21.77 2.03 -1.40
CA PRO A 181 21.90 0.61 -1.13
C PRO A 181 20.95 -0.18 -2.03
N ALA A 182 21.48 -1.17 -2.76
CA ALA A 182 20.70 -1.94 -3.72
C ALA A 182 19.78 -2.98 -3.06
N SER A 183 19.93 -3.19 -1.75
CA SER A 183 19.17 -4.16 -0.97
C SER A 183 18.77 -3.64 0.41
N GLY A 184 17.83 -4.35 1.04
CA GLY A 184 17.48 -4.12 2.44
C GLY A 184 16.47 -2.99 2.68
N PRO A 185 16.52 -2.36 3.87
CA PRO A 185 15.47 -1.43 4.31
C PRO A 185 15.38 -0.15 3.48
N ALA A 186 16.48 0.35 2.88
CA ALA A 186 16.46 1.56 2.05
C ALA A 186 15.59 1.37 0.79
N THR A 187 15.82 0.28 0.04
CA THR A 187 14.97 -0.14 -1.09
C THR A 187 13.52 -0.33 -0.66
N THR A 188 13.31 -0.93 0.52
CA THR A 188 11.96 -1.12 1.06
C THR A 188 11.29 0.21 1.41
N HIS A 189 12.02 1.23 1.88
CA HIS A 189 11.47 2.57 2.12
C HIS A 189 11.07 3.25 0.81
N LEU A 190 11.86 3.12 -0.26
CA LEU A 190 11.47 3.64 -1.58
C LEU A 190 10.16 3.01 -2.05
N LEU A 191 10.02 1.68 -1.94
CA LEU A 191 8.81 0.98 -2.39
C LEU A 191 7.61 1.19 -1.44
N ALA A 192 7.76 0.99 -0.14
CA ALA A 192 6.65 1.06 0.80
C ALA A 192 6.27 2.51 1.15
N ALA A 193 7.24 3.40 1.38
CA ALA A 193 6.96 4.80 1.71
C ALA A 193 6.88 5.67 0.45
N GLY A 194 7.90 5.61 -0.42
CA GLY A 194 7.98 6.42 -1.64
C GLY A 194 6.91 6.09 -2.67
N THR A 195 6.65 4.81 -2.92
CA THR A 195 5.61 4.40 -3.87
C THR A 195 4.26 4.28 -3.17
N VAL A 196 4.11 3.35 -2.24
CA VAL A 196 2.78 3.00 -1.71
C VAL A 196 2.22 4.08 -0.82
N ALA A 197 2.92 4.51 0.24
CA ALA A 197 2.38 5.49 1.18
C ALA A 197 2.08 6.83 0.48
N LEU A 198 2.99 7.30 -0.39
CA LEU A 198 2.74 8.50 -1.19
C LEU A 198 1.51 8.35 -2.10
N LEU A 199 1.32 7.18 -2.72
CA LEU A 199 0.11 6.92 -3.50
C LEU A 199 -1.13 6.84 -2.62
N VAL A 200 -1.05 6.29 -1.41
CA VAL A 200 -2.13 6.30 -0.41
C VAL A 200 -2.50 7.75 -0.06
N PHE A 201 -1.53 8.64 0.12
CA PHE A 201 -1.79 10.06 0.34
C PHE A 201 -2.48 10.68 -0.87
N ALA A 202 -1.89 10.53 -2.06
CA ALA A 202 -2.40 11.11 -3.30
C ALA A 202 -3.81 10.61 -3.64
N ILE A 203 -4.02 9.30 -3.67
CA ILE A 203 -5.33 8.69 -3.92
C ILE A 203 -6.28 8.97 -2.76
N GLY A 204 -5.82 8.93 -1.51
CA GLY A 204 -6.63 9.14 -0.32
C GLY A 204 -7.25 10.54 -0.27
N PHE A 205 -6.47 11.59 -0.55
CA PHE A 205 -6.97 12.97 -0.62
C PHE A 205 -7.98 13.21 -1.74
N ARG A 206 -8.05 12.29 -2.70
CA ARG A 206 -9.07 12.33 -3.76
C ARG A 206 -10.28 11.50 -3.42
N LEU A 207 -10.04 10.27 -3.00
CA LEU A 207 -11.04 9.23 -2.84
C LEU A 207 -11.85 9.45 -1.55
N LEU A 208 -11.19 9.73 -0.43
CA LEU A 208 -11.84 9.81 0.88
C LEU A 208 -12.83 10.96 0.98
N PRO A 209 -12.53 12.21 0.55
CA PRO A 209 -13.51 13.30 0.55
C PRO A 209 -14.79 12.96 -0.22
N ARG A 210 -14.66 12.24 -1.34
CA ARG A 210 -15.80 11.80 -2.16
C ARG A 210 -16.60 10.69 -1.48
N LEU A 211 -15.93 9.70 -0.91
CA LEU A 211 -16.59 8.59 -0.21
C LEU A 211 -17.29 9.03 1.09
N LEU A 212 -16.75 10.06 1.75
CA LEU A 212 -17.23 10.59 3.02
C LEU A 212 -18.13 11.82 2.86
N VAL A 213 -18.24 12.40 1.65
CA VAL A 213 -18.96 13.67 1.41
C VAL A 213 -18.45 14.77 2.35
N ALA A 214 -17.13 14.89 2.41
CA ALA A 214 -16.43 15.83 3.27
C ALA A 214 -15.42 16.65 2.44
N SER A 215 -14.78 17.63 3.06
CA SER A 215 -13.77 18.46 2.40
C SER A 215 -12.44 18.40 3.15
N VAL A 216 -11.34 18.62 2.43
CA VAL A 216 -10.00 18.70 3.02
C VAL A 216 -9.36 20.02 2.65
N HIS A 217 -8.67 20.63 3.61
CA HIS A 217 -8.01 21.90 3.38
C HIS A 217 -6.79 21.73 2.46
N PRO A 218 -6.67 22.47 1.33
CA PRO A 218 -5.60 22.27 0.36
C PRO A 218 -4.18 22.43 0.92
N LEU A 219 -3.99 23.29 1.94
CA LEU A 219 -2.69 23.47 2.59
C LEU A 219 -2.21 22.17 3.26
N LEU A 220 -3.11 21.44 3.92
CA LEU A 220 -2.78 20.17 4.55
C LEU A 220 -2.36 19.14 3.50
N VAL A 221 -3.08 19.09 2.37
CA VAL A 221 -2.72 18.25 1.22
C VAL A 221 -1.33 18.61 0.70
N SER A 222 -1.02 19.89 0.53
CA SER A 222 0.31 20.34 0.08
C SER A 222 1.43 19.92 1.02
N VAL A 223 1.26 20.11 2.34
CA VAL A 223 2.27 19.73 3.34
C VAL A 223 2.51 18.22 3.31
N VAL A 224 1.43 17.42 3.34
CA VAL A 224 1.54 15.95 3.35
C VAL A 224 2.18 15.43 2.07
N VAL A 225 1.77 15.94 0.91
CA VAL A 225 2.32 15.50 -0.38
C VAL A 225 3.80 15.90 -0.51
N ALA A 226 4.16 17.15 -0.19
CA ALA A 226 5.54 17.61 -0.29
C ALA A 226 6.46 16.82 0.65
N ALA A 227 6.03 16.63 1.90
CA ALA A 227 6.80 15.85 2.88
C ALA A 227 6.87 14.36 2.51
N GLY A 228 5.78 13.79 1.96
CA GLY A 228 5.73 12.40 1.49
C GLY A 228 6.53 12.15 0.21
N ILE A 229 6.78 13.17 -0.61
CA ILE A 229 7.73 13.10 -1.72
C ILE A 229 9.15 13.12 -1.17
N ALA A 230 9.53 14.13 -0.38
CA ALA A 230 10.92 14.30 0.03
C ALA A 230 11.41 13.26 1.05
N GLY A 231 10.58 12.89 2.03
CA GLY A 231 10.93 12.01 3.14
C GLY A 231 11.54 10.67 2.72
N PRO A 232 10.88 9.87 1.87
CA PRO A 232 11.37 8.56 1.45
C PRO A 232 12.71 8.61 0.69
N ALA A 233 12.92 9.64 -0.14
CA ALA A 233 14.19 9.81 -0.86
C ALA A 233 15.34 10.08 0.11
N LEU A 234 15.16 10.99 1.08
CA LEU A 234 16.20 11.31 2.06
C LEU A 234 16.48 10.12 2.99
N LEU A 235 15.44 9.39 3.41
CA LEU A 235 15.59 8.18 4.21
C LEU A 235 16.36 7.08 3.46
N ALA A 236 16.13 6.92 2.16
CA ALA A 236 16.81 5.92 1.36
C ALA A 236 18.27 6.30 1.05
N ALA A 237 18.55 7.59 0.80
CA ALA A 237 19.88 8.09 0.48
C ALA A 237 20.86 8.06 1.66
N ASP A 238 20.36 8.23 2.89
CA ASP A 238 21.18 8.26 4.10
C ASP A 238 20.64 7.29 5.15
N PHE A 239 20.28 6.06 4.74
CA PHE A 239 19.61 5.13 5.64
C PHE A 239 20.46 4.80 6.87
N ARG A 240 19.94 5.10 8.07
CA ARG A 240 20.67 5.06 9.37
C ARG A 240 21.90 5.98 9.44
N GLY A 241 22.00 6.95 8.55
CA GLY A 241 23.04 7.96 8.58
C GLY A 241 22.73 9.11 9.53
N GLY A 242 23.30 10.27 9.24
CA GLY A 242 23.33 11.42 10.13
C GLY A 242 22.16 12.39 9.92
N ALA A 243 22.48 13.56 9.38
CA ALA A 243 21.54 14.66 9.28
C ALA A 243 20.41 14.41 8.26
N LEU A 244 20.73 13.81 7.10
CA LEU A 244 19.73 13.58 6.05
C LEU A 244 18.71 12.52 6.49
N PHE A 245 19.15 11.47 7.20
CA PHE A 245 18.23 10.51 7.81
C PHE A 245 17.21 11.16 8.75
N ARG A 246 17.68 12.06 9.63
CA ARG A 246 16.83 12.77 10.60
C ARG A 246 15.82 13.71 9.92
N VAL A 247 16.26 14.45 8.91
CA VAL A 247 15.36 15.30 8.11
C VAL A 247 14.34 14.45 7.37
N GLY A 248 14.78 13.36 6.74
CA GLY A 248 13.90 12.40 6.07
C GLY A 248 12.85 11.80 7.02
N ALA A 249 13.26 11.42 8.24
CA ALA A 249 12.37 10.91 9.27
C ALA A 249 11.34 11.95 9.73
N ALA A 250 11.76 13.20 9.94
CA ALA A 250 10.86 14.30 10.30
C ALA A 250 9.83 14.60 9.20
N LEU A 251 10.25 14.62 7.93
CA LEU A 251 9.34 14.81 6.79
C LEU A 251 8.38 13.63 6.64
N GLN A 252 8.87 12.40 6.73
CA GLN A 252 8.02 11.21 6.65
C GLN A 252 6.99 11.17 7.79
N ALA A 253 7.40 11.53 9.01
CA ALA A 253 6.51 11.65 10.16
C ALA A 253 5.45 12.74 9.93
N THR A 254 5.85 13.89 9.39
CA THR A 254 4.93 14.98 9.03
C THR A 254 3.87 14.52 8.02
N ALA A 255 4.27 13.76 7.00
CA ALA A 255 3.34 13.22 6.02
C ALA A 255 2.33 12.23 6.65
N LEU A 256 2.82 11.29 7.46
CA LEU A 256 1.97 10.29 8.14
C LEU A 256 1.00 10.93 9.13
N VAL A 257 1.47 11.83 9.99
CA VAL A 257 0.64 12.53 10.98
C VAL A 257 -0.34 13.47 10.30
N GLY A 258 0.09 14.24 9.30
CA GLY A 258 -0.79 15.13 8.54
C GLY A 258 -1.89 14.36 7.81
N PHE A 259 -1.57 13.20 7.23
CA PHE A 259 -2.59 12.32 6.64
C PHE A 259 -3.54 11.75 7.69
N ALA A 260 -3.04 11.36 8.87
CA ALA A 260 -3.88 10.89 9.97
C ALA A 260 -4.86 11.98 10.45
N VAL A 261 -4.37 13.23 10.59
CA VAL A 261 -5.22 14.39 10.90
C VAL A 261 -6.31 14.56 9.84
N ALA A 262 -5.96 14.48 8.56
CA ALA A 262 -6.94 14.59 7.48
C ALA A 262 -7.99 13.48 7.53
N VAL A 263 -7.60 12.23 7.79
CA VAL A 263 -8.53 11.10 7.93
C VAL A 263 -9.50 11.32 9.09
N LEU A 264 -9.00 11.77 10.24
CA LEU A 264 -9.82 12.04 11.42
C LEU A 264 -10.79 13.21 11.18
N ASP A 265 -10.32 14.28 10.53
CA ASP A 265 -11.15 15.42 10.15
C ASP A 265 -12.27 15.02 9.19
N LEU A 266 -11.93 14.30 8.10
CA LEU A 266 -12.93 13.76 7.17
C LEU A 266 -13.93 12.81 7.84
N ALA A 267 -13.47 12.00 8.80
CA ALA A 267 -14.34 11.09 9.54
C ALA A 267 -15.30 11.84 10.48
N ARG A 268 -14.86 12.95 11.08
CA ARG A 268 -15.70 13.81 11.94
C ARG A 268 -16.76 14.57 11.14
N GLN A 269 -16.42 15.01 9.93
CA GLN A 269 -17.36 15.69 9.03
C GLN A 269 -18.42 14.76 8.43
N SER A 270 -18.24 13.44 8.50
CA SER A 270 -19.04 12.49 7.73
C SER A 270 -20.04 11.71 8.57
N ASP A 271 -21.31 11.76 8.17
CA ASP A 271 -22.36 10.87 8.71
C ASP A 271 -22.32 9.46 8.09
N ARG A 272 -21.47 9.23 7.07
CA ARG A 272 -21.40 7.96 6.33
C ARG A 272 -20.57 6.92 7.08
N ARG A 273 -21.23 6.26 8.04
CA ARG A 273 -20.65 5.13 8.78
C ARG A 273 -20.72 3.86 7.94
N ARG A 274 -19.56 3.35 7.52
CA ARG A 274 -19.39 2.04 6.88
C ARG A 274 -18.24 1.29 7.54
N VAL A 275 -18.28 -0.03 7.50
CA VAL A 275 -17.26 -0.92 8.10
C VAL A 275 -15.84 -0.51 7.67
N GLY A 276 -15.64 -0.25 6.38
CA GLY A 276 -14.33 0.18 5.86
C GLY A 276 -13.80 1.50 6.45
N GLY A 277 -14.67 2.37 6.97
CA GLY A 277 -14.25 3.59 7.67
C GLY A 277 -13.47 3.31 8.97
N ARG A 278 -13.85 2.28 9.73
CA ARG A 278 -13.17 1.90 10.98
C ARG A 278 -11.74 1.43 10.70
N ALA A 279 -11.56 0.63 9.65
CA ALA A 279 -10.25 0.19 9.21
C ALA A 279 -9.35 1.37 8.80
N ILE A 280 -9.89 2.35 8.04
CA ILE A 280 -9.13 3.55 7.62
C ILE A 280 -8.71 4.40 8.84
N ILE A 281 -9.58 4.56 9.84
CA ILE A 281 -9.23 5.29 11.08
C ILE A 281 -8.14 4.54 11.86
N ALA A 282 -8.27 3.22 12.02
CA ALA A 282 -7.24 2.41 12.67
C ALA A 282 -5.90 2.46 11.90
N ALA A 283 -5.95 2.48 10.57
CA ALA A 283 -4.78 2.65 9.71
C ALA A 283 -4.09 4.00 9.96
N ALA A 284 -4.85 5.09 10.06
CA ALA A 284 -4.32 6.41 10.39
C ALA A 284 -3.65 6.44 11.77
N GLY A 285 -4.25 5.79 12.77
CA GLY A 285 -3.64 5.59 14.09
C GLY A 285 -2.30 4.84 14.00
N CYS A 286 -2.25 3.74 13.23
CA CYS A 286 -1.00 3.03 12.97
C CYS A 286 0.03 3.94 12.26
N GLY A 287 -0.41 4.77 11.30
CA GLY A 287 0.38 5.82 10.65
C GLY A 287 1.11 6.73 11.65
N ALA A 288 0.38 7.23 12.64
CA ALA A 288 0.95 8.06 13.70
C ALA A 288 1.94 7.28 14.59
N LEU A 289 1.64 6.03 14.95
CA LEU A 289 2.56 5.18 15.74
C LEU A 289 3.86 4.88 14.98
N ILE A 290 3.77 4.63 13.67
CA ILE A 290 4.96 4.47 12.79
C ILE A 290 5.81 5.73 12.81
N ALA A 291 5.17 6.91 12.73
CA ALA A 291 5.87 8.18 12.79
C ALA A 291 6.62 8.35 14.10
N VAL A 292 6.00 8.02 15.24
CA VAL A 292 6.65 8.04 16.56
C VAL A 292 7.86 7.10 16.59
N LEU A 293 7.70 5.83 16.19
CA LEU A 293 8.82 4.88 16.17
C LEU A 293 9.94 5.32 15.21
N GLY A 294 9.58 5.84 14.04
CA GLY A 294 10.55 6.34 13.05
C GLY A 294 11.37 7.52 13.57
N LEU A 295 10.73 8.45 14.29
CA LEU A 295 11.42 9.55 14.97
C LEU A 295 12.33 9.01 16.08
N CYS A 296 11.86 8.05 16.89
CA CYS A 296 12.70 7.40 17.89
C CYS A 296 13.95 6.78 17.25
N PHE A 297 13.83 6.10 16.10
CA PHE A 297 14.98 5.53 15.40
C PHE A 297 15.96 6.57 14.86
N ALA A 298 15.49 7.77 14.53
CA ALA A 298 16.32 8.83 13.98
C ALA A 298 17.02 9.69 15.05
N PHE A 299 16.38 9.86 16.21
CA PHE A 299 16.81 10.82 17.22
C PHE A 299 17.22 10.20 18.56
N ALA A 300 16.70 9.01 18.91
CA ALA A 300 17.07 8.37 20.17
C ALA A 300 18.40 7.61 20.06
N PRO A 301 19.18 7.53 21.15
CA PRO A 301 20.35 6.66 21.20
C PRO A 301 19.95 5.20 20.96
N ALA A 302 20.70 4.48 20.11
CA ALA A 302 20.39 3.10 19.74
C ALA A 302 20.28 2.15 20.95
N ALA A 303 21.07 2.39 22.00
CA ALA A 303 21.05 1.60 23.24
C ALA A 303 19.72 1.68 24.02
N GLY A 304 18.90 2.71 23.78
CA GLY A 304 17.63 2.92 24.47
C GLY A 304 16.42 2.26 23.79
N LEU A 305 16.61 1.59 22.65
CA LEU A 305 15.51 1.04 21.86
C LEU A 305 15.45 -0.50 21.96
N PRO A 306 14.27 -1.09 22.24
CA PRO A 306 14.10 -2.53 22.18
C PRO A 306 14.46 -3.07 20.79
N ALA A 307 15.18 -4.19 20.72
CA ALA A 307 15.54 -4.81 19.43
C ALA A 307 14.29 -5.12 18.58
N ALA A 308 13.19 -5.52 19.23
CA ALA A 308 11.90 -5.80 18.63
C ALA A 308 11.16 -4.56 18.08
N ALA A 309 11.64 -3.34 18.34
CA ALA A 309 11.01 -2.12 17.85
C ALA A 309 11.01 -2.04 16.32
N PHE A 310 12.04 -2.56 15.65
CA PHE A 310 12.07 -2.61 14.18
C PHE A 310 10.98 -3.53 13.61
N ASP A 311 10.68 -4.63 14.29
CA ASP A 311 9.62 -5.54 13.88
C ASP A 311 8.24 -4.93 14.17
N ALA A 312 8.07 -4.26 15.32
CA ALA A 312 6.87 -3.49 15.62
C ALA A 312 6.63 -2.40 14.55
N HIS A 313 7.66 -1.65 14.17
CA HIS A 313 7.59 -0.65 13.11
C HIS A 313 7.18 -1.27 11.76
N TYR A 314 7.81 -2.38 11.37
CA TYR A 314 7.47 -3.12 10.16
C TYR A 314 6.01 -3.58 10.15
N ARG A 315 5.54 -4.18 11.25
CA ARG A 315 4.18 -4.70 11.38
C ARG A 315 3.14 -3.57 11.37
N LEU A 316 3.41 -2.48 12.07
CA LEU A 316 2.57 -1.28 12.00
C LEU A 316 2.56 -0.69 10.58
N ALA A 317 3.71 -0.60 9.90
CA ALA A 317 3.79 -0.04 8.56
C ALA A 317 3.01 -0.87 7.53
N VAL A 318 3.30 -2.15 7.41
CA VAL A 318 2.73 -3.00 6.36
C VAL A 318 1.34 -3.48 6.73
N GLY A 319 1.13 -3.98 7.95
CA GLY A 319 -0.15 -4.56 8.38
C GLY A 319 -1.12 -3.50 8.86
N GLY A 320 -0.63 -2.53 9.63
CA GLY A 320 -1.42 -1.44 10.18
C GLY A 320 -1.75 -0.37 9.15
N PHE A 321 -0.82 0.52 8.85
CA PHE A 321 -1.07 1.67 8.00
C PHE A 321 -1.44 1.26 6.57
N LEU A 322 -0.60 0.49 5.88
CA LEU A 322 -0.87 0.11 4.48
C LEU A 322 -1.99 -0.93 4.39
N GLY A 323 -1.91 -2.00 5.18
CA GLY A 323 -2.86 -3.11 5.17
C GLY A 323 -4.28 -2.71 5.56
N LEU A 324 -4.47 -2.02 6.69
CA LEU A 324 -5.81 -1.58 7.11
C LEU A 324 -6.38 -0.49 6.18
N THR A 325 -5.54 0.35 5.58
CA THR A 325 -5.99 1.28 4.54
C THR A 325 -6.55 0.51 3.34
N ILE A 326 -5.81 -0.50 2.86
CA ILE A 326 -6.25 -1.36 1.76
C ILE A 326 -7.55 -2.07 2.11
N VAL A 327 -7.63 -2.72 3.28
CA VAL A 327 -8.85 -3.43 3.74
C VAL A 327 -10.04 -2.47 3.76
N GLY A 328 -9.87 -1.29 4.37
CA GLY A 328 -10.94 -0.32 4.51
C GLY A 328 -11.42 0.27 3.17
N VAL A 329 -10.49 0.61 2.28
CA VAL A 329 -10.80 1.10 0.93
C VAL A 329 -11.43 0.00 0.08
N THR A 330 -10.95 -1.24 0.20
CA THR A 330 -11.48 -2.39 -0.55
C THR A 330 -12.93 -2.67 -0.15
N TYR A 331 -13.28 -2.63 1.14
CA TYR A 331 -14.67 -2.70 1.58
C TYR A 331 -15.55 -1.54 1.12
N ARG A 332 -14.99 -0.40 0.71
CA ARG A 332 -15.76 0.67 0.07
C ARG A 332 -15.97 0.44 -1.42
N PHE A 333 -14.99 -0.13 -2.13
CA PHE A 333 -15.14 -0.50 -3.54
C PHE A 333 -16.00 -1.74 -3.76
N TYR A 334 -15.97 -2.68 -2.80
CA TYR A 334 -16.67 -3.95 -2.84
C TYR A 334 -17.42 -4.11 -1.52
N PRO A 335 -18.60 -3.47 -1.38
CA PRO A 335 -19.34 -3.45 -0.13
C PRO A 335 -19.74 -4.86 0.30
N PRO A 336 -19.46 -5.29 1.56
CA PRO A 336 -19.78 -6.64 2.02
C PRO A 336 -21.28 -6.97 1.93
N ALA A 337 -22.15 -5.99 2.15
CA ALA A 337 -23.61 -6.14 2.09
C ALA A 337 -24.18 -6.56 0.72
N VAL A 338 -23.38 -6.59 -0.35
CA VAL A 338 -23.83 -7.08 -1.67
C VAL A 338 -23.68 -8.59 -1.82
N ALA A 339 -22.99 -9.27 -0.90
CA ALA A 339 -22.88 -10.73 -0.91
C ALA A 339 -24.19 -11.38 -0.46
N SER A 340 -24.57 -12.45 -1.12
CA SER A 340 -25.76 -13.26 -0.83
C SER A 340 -25.44 -14.50 0.01
N ALA A 341 -24.17 -14.93 0.06
CA ALA A 341 -23.74 -16.09 0.83
C ALA A 341 -24.05 -15.96 2.34
N PRO A 342 -24.65 -16.99 2.98
CA PRO A 342 -24.91 -17.00 4.41
C PRO A 342 -23.64 -16.75 5.23
N GLY A 343 -23.72 -15.85 6.21
CA GLY A 343 -22.59 -15.52 7.08
C GLY A 343 -21.53 -14.61 6.46
N ILE A 344 -21.70 -14.13 5.22
CA ILE A 344 -20.85 -13.11 4.61
C ILE A 344 -21.62 -11.79 4.55
N GLY A 345 -21.01 -10.73 5.09
CA GLY A 345 -21.63 -9.41 5.13
C GLY A 345 -20.91 -8.44 6.06
N ASP A 346 -21.59 -7.35 6.44
CA ASP A 346 -20.99 -6.27 7.22
C ASP A 346 -20.52 -6.70 8.62
N ARG A 347 -21.16 -7.72 9.22
CA ARG A 347 -20.75 -8.29 10.52
C ARG A 347 -19.39 -9.00 10.39
N THR A 348 -19.25 -9.87 9.40
CA THR A 348 -18.01 -10.63 9.13
C THR A 348 -16.88 -9.70 8.70
N ALA A 349 -17.19 -8.67 7.91
CA ALA A 349 -16.26 -7.61 7.58
C ALA A 349 -15.86 -6.76 8.81
N SER A 350 -16.77 -6.57 9.78
CA SER A 350 -16.41 -5.88 11.02
C SER A 350 -15.55 -6.76 11.91
N ALA A 351 -15.84 -8.06 11.98
CA ALA A 351 -15.05 -9.04 12.72
C ALA A 351 -13.62 -9.16 12.15
N SER A 352 -13.46 -9.15 10.82
CA SER A 352 -12.14 -9.16 10.18
C SER A 352 -11.31 -7.94 10.59
N VAL A 353 -11.89 -6.74 10.55
CA VAL A 353 -11.21 -5.49 10.95
C VAL A 353 -10.87 -5.52 12.44
N ALA A 354 -11.80 -5.95 13.29
CA ALA A 354 -11.56 -6.05 14.73
C ALA A 354 -10.42 -7.03 15.04
N ALA A 355 -10.42 -8.21 14.42
CA ALA A 355 -9.36 -9.20 14.57
C ALA A 355 -8.00 -8.69 14.07
N LEU A 356 -7.95 -8.02 12.91
CA LEU A 356 -6.71 -7.42 12.40
C LEU A 356 -6.16 -6.33 13.33
N VAL A 357 -7.02 -5.43 13.82
CA VAL A 357 -6.62 -4.32 14.70
C VAL A 357 -6.18 -4.85 16.07
N ALA A 358 -6.98 -5.72 16.69
CA ALA A 358 -6.66 -6.30 17.99
C ALA A 358 -5.42 -7.21 17.91
N GLY A 359 -5.31 -8.03 16.86
CA GLY A 359 -4.17 -8.91 16.63
C GLY A 359 -2.87 -8.12 16.47
N LEU A 360 -2.87 -7.10 15.62
CA LEU A 360 -1.73 -6.20 15.46
C LEU A 360 -1.41 -5.44 16.76
N GLY A 361 -2.42 -4.97 17.48
CA GLY A 361 -2.25 -4.28 18.75
C GLY A 361 -1.58 -5.16 19.81
N LEU A 362 -2.03 -6.40 19.97
CA LEU A 362 -1.43 -7.39 20.87
C LEU A 362 0.01 -7.72 20.47
N GLU A 363 0.27 -7.93 19.18
CA GLU A 363 1.61 -8.21 18.67
C GLU A 363 2.57 -7.05 18.96
N VAL A 364 2.18 -5.83 18.60
CA VAL A 364 3.01 -4.63 18.80
C VAL A 364 3.24 -4.34 20.28
N ALA A 365 2.20 -4.45 21.12
CA ALA A 365 2.34 -4.26 22.56
C ALA A 365 3.28 -5.32 23.17
N GLY A 366 3.14 -6.59 22.78
CA GLY A 366 4.03 -7.66 23.21
C GLY A 366 5.49 -7.44 22.80
N LEU A 367 5.72 -6.97 21.57
CA LEU A 367 7.06 -6.66 21.07
C LEU A 367 7.70 -5.48 21.82
N LEU A 368 6.95 -4.39 22.03
CA LEU A 368 7.48 -3.17 22.65
C LEU A 368 7.62 -3.28 24.17
N ALA A 369 6.73 -4.01 24.84
CA ALA A 369 6.77 -4.23 26.29
C ALA A 369 7.57 -5.47 26.69
N ALA A 370 8.18 -6.19 25.73
CA ALA A 370 8.87 -7.45 25.95
C ALA A 370 8.01 -8.50 26.69
N VAL A 371 6.77 -8.67 26.23
CA VAL A 371 5.80 -9.67 26.74
C VAL A 371 5.53 -10.71 25.64
N PRO A 372 6.35 -11.78 25.53
CA PRO A 372 6.27 -12.73 24.41
C PRO A 372 4.93 -13.46 24.31
N SER A 373 4.24 -13.65 25.44
CA SER A 373 2.94 -14.33 25.51
C SER A 373 1.82 -13.60 24.74
N LEU A 374 1.99 -12.31 24.42
CA LEU A 374 1.04 -11.56 23.60
C LEU A 374 1.32 -11.67 22.09
N VAL A 375 2.57 -11.91 21.71
CA VAL A 375 3.03 -11.87 20.31
C VAL A 375 2.38 -12.98 19.49
N GLY A 376 2.47 -14.23 19.95
CA GLY A 376 1.89 -15.39 19.26
C GLY A 376 0.38 -15.27 19.04
N PRO A 377 -0.43 -15.04 20.10
CA PRO A 377 -1.87 -14.83 19.96
C PRO A 377 -2.22 -13.65 19.05
N GLY A 378 -1.48 -12.53 19.12
CA GLY A 378 -1.70 -11.37 18.25
C GLY A 378 -1.50 -11.69 16.76
N ARG A 379 -0.44 -12.45 16.44
CA ARG A 379 -0.16 -12.90 15.07
C ARG A 379 -1.25 -13.83 14.54
N TRP A 380 -1.66 -14.83 15.31
CA TRP A 380 -2.72 -15.75 14.89
C TRP A 380 -4.09 -15.08 14.79
N LEU A 381 -4.40 -14.12 15.66
CA LEU A 381 -5.61 -13.30 15.52
C LEU A 381 -5.59 -12.46 14.23
N SER A 382 -4.42 -11.96 13.84
CA SER A 382 -4.24 -11.28 12.54
C SER A 382 -4.46 -12.23 11.35
N VAL A 383 -4.05 -13.51 11.46
CA VAL A 383 -4.34 -14.54 10.45
C VAL A 383 -5.86 -14.74 10.31
N VAL A 384 -6.57 -14.91 11.43
CA VAL A 384 -8.05 -15.02 11.42
C VAL A 384 -8.68 -13.81 10.75
N GLY A 385 -8.24 -12.60 11.10
CA GLY A 385 -8.72 -11.37 10.47
C GLY A 385 -8.47 -11.33 8.96
N ALA A 386 -7.30 -11.77 8.50
CA ALA A 386 -6.99 -11.84 7.07
C ALA A 386 -7.82 -12.90 6.32
N LEU A 387 -8.06 -14.06 6.93
CA LEU A 387 -8.92 -15.11 6.37
C LEU A 387 -10.38 -14.63 6.25
N LEU A 388 -10.91 -13.96 7.26
CA LEU A 388 -12.26 -13.38 7.20
C LEU A 388 -12.35 -12.29 6.13
N TYR A 389 -11.32 -11.45 6.01
CA TYR A 389 -11.24 -10.47 4.93
C TYR A 389 -11.23 -11.14 3.55
N ALA A 390 -10.44 -12.19 3.37
CA ALA A 390 -10.36 -12.95 2.14
C ALA A 390 -11.69 -13.62 1.79
N ALA A 391 -12.32 -14.29 2.76
CA ALA A 391 -13.63 -14.91 2.59
C ALA A 391 -14.67 -13.90 2.08
N VAL A 392 -14.79 -12.74 2.74
CA VAL A 392 -15.75 -11.71 2.31
C VAL A 392 -15.48 -11.25 0.88
N LEU A 393 -14.23 -10.95 0.52
CA LEU A 393 -13.93 -10.36 -0.78
C LEU A 393 -13.98 -11.38 -1.92
N TRP A 394 -13.46 -12.59 -1.71
CA TRP A 394 -13.54 -13.64 -2.72
C TRP A 394 -14.98 -14.05 -2.98
N THR A 395 -15.85 -14.12 -1.97
CA THR A 395 -17.29 -14.30 -2.17
C THR A 395 -17.90 -13.19 -3.02
N VAL A 396 -17.63 -11.92 -2.69
CA VAL A 396 -18.14 -10.78 -3.49
C VAL A 396 -17.62 -10.82 -4.93
N PHE A 397 -16.40 -11.29 -5.17
CA PHE A 397 -15.85 -11.41 -6.51
C PHE A 397 -16.46 -12.57 -7.29
N PHE A 398 -16.69 -13.71 -6.64
CA PHE A 398 -17.29 -14.90 -7.24
C PHE A 398 -18.72 -14.60 -7.68
N GLU A 399 -19.55 -14.08 -6.78
CA GLU A 399 -20.95 -13.74 -7.08
C GLU A 399 -21.07 -12.69 -8.21
N ARG A 400 -20.07 -11.80 -8.36
CA ARG A 400 -20.05 -10.80 -9.45
C ARG A 400 -19.44 -11.30 -10.76
N ALA A 401 -18.74 -12.42 -10.76
CA ALA A 401 -18.25 -13.06 -11.98
C ALA A 401 -19.41 -13.77 -12.70
N ASP A 402 -20.29 -14.39 -11.93
CA ASP A 402 -21.44 -15.16 -12.42
C ASP A 402 -22.54 -14.28 -13.06
N TRP A 403 -22.54 -12.98 -12.80
CA TRP A 403 -23.49 -12.02 -13.42
C TRP A 403 -23.08 -11.58 -14.84
N THR A 404 -21.93 -12.05 -15.33
CA THR A 404 -21.41 -11.73 -16.67
C THR A 404 -21.22 -12.95 -17.57
N GLY A 405 -21.77 -14.10 -17.16
CA GLY A 405 -21.84 -15.34 -17.96
C GLY A 405 -23.10 -15.40 -18.80
#